data_AF-A0A6G0MC49-F1
#
_entry.id   AF-A0A6G0MC49-F1
#
_cell.length_a   1.000
_cell.length_b   1.000
_cell.length_c   1.000
_cell.angle_alpha   90.00
_cell.angle_beta   90.00
_cell.angle_gamma   90.00
#
_symmetry.space_group_name_H-M   'P 1'
#
loop_
_entity.id
_entity.type
_entity.pdbx_description
1 polymer ?
#
loop_
_entity_poly.entity_id
_entity_poly.type
_entity_poly.pdbx_seq_one_letter_code
_entity_poly.pdbx_strand_id
1 'polypeptide(L)'
;MQFNGYSYRVNMSRGSTMYYQCSVYRTKKKCKGKLIGKETGEHTCKAEPEPSVQDCDEEMRQLLETEAVKSPGVIPSRLWKKVGDQLAKKYPGQAMKPMKREEVINFINYVRKQANGGDEYRQIETFPTVCVSESDERSFVQFNVFYDNAGKGQRIIGMGHPDVIRLLKYPGASVFIDGTFSITPPGF
;
A
#
# COMPACT_ATOMS: atom_id res chain seq x y z
N MET A 1 28.43 -36.63 22.11
CA MET A 1 28.12 -36.23 23.51
C MET A 1 26.98 -35.25 23.48
N GLN A 2 25.99 -35.36 24.36
CA GLN A 2 24.94 -34.36 24.53
C GLN A 2 25.17 -33.62 25.85
N PHE A 3 25.05 -32.29 25.85
CA PHE A 3 25.22 -31.44 27.04
C PHE A 3 24.39 -30.16 26.86
N ASN A 4 23.63 -29.75 27.89
CA ASN A 4 22.73 -28.57 27.86
C ASN A 4 21.81 -28.47 26.62
N GLY A 5 21.34 -29.61 26.10
CA GLY A 5 20.48 -29.66 24.92
C GLY A 5 21.21 -29.38 23.59
N TYR A 6 22.54 -29.40 23.58
CA TYR A 6 23.37 -29.31 22.37
C TYR A 6 24.12 -30.62 22.13
N SER A 7 24.29 -30.97 20.86
CA SER A 7 25.05 -32.15 20.44
C SER A 7 26.47 -31.76 20.03
N TYR A 8 27.45 -32.42 20.64
CA TYR A 8 28.87 -32.18 20.45
C TYR A 8 29.60 -33.40 19.89
N ARG A 9 30.61 -33.12 19.05
CA ARG A 9 31.58 -34.10 18.53
C ARG A 9 32.96 -33.82 19.12
N VAL A 10 33.77 -34.87 19.22
CA VAL A 10 35.17 -34.73 19.65
C VAL A 10 35.90 -33.95 18.57
N ASN A 11 36.54 -32.85 18.97
CA ASN A 11 37.40 -32.05 18.11
C ASN A 11 38.86 -32.49 18.24
N MET A 12 39.34 -32.62 19.48
CA MET A 12 40.69 -33.09 19.77
C MET A 12 40.79 -33.65 21.20
N SER A 13 41.85 -34.39 21.49
CA SER A 13 42.24 -34.81 22.84
C SER A 13 43.64 -34.29 23.16
N ARG A 14 43.88 -33.91 24.41
CA ARG A 14 45.21 -33.58 24.95
C ARG A 14 45.37 -34.23 26.32
N GLY A 15 46.25 -35.22 26.42
CA GLY A 15 46.39 -36.02 27.63
C GLY A 15 45.05 -36.65 28.03
N SER A 16 44.62 -36.42 29.28
CA SER A 16 43.32 -36.89 29.81
C SER A 16 42.13 -35.97 29.47
N THR A 17 42.35 -34.82 28.84
CA THR A 17 41.29 -33.84 28.55
C THR A 17 40.76 -33.99 27.13
N MET A 18 39.45 -34.17 27.00
CA MET A 18 38.75 -34.19 25.72
C MET A 18 38.12 -32.84 25.41
N TYR A 19 38.33 -32.36 24.18
CA TYR A 19 37.78 -31.10 23.68
C TYR A 19 36.63 -31.41 22.73
N TYR A 20 35.48 -30.83 23.03
CA TYR A 20 34.27 -31.04 22.26
C TYR A 20 33.86 -29.76 21.53
N GLN A 21 33.37 -29.92 20.30
CA GLN A 21 32.86 -28.84 19.48
C GLN A 21 31.43 -29.14 19.03
N CYS A 22 30.60 -28.10 18.95
CA CYS A 22 29.22 -28.22 18.53
C CYS A 22 29.15 -28.92 17.17
N SER A 23 28.30 -29.94 17.06
CA SER A 23 28.16 -30.76 15.84
C SER A 23 27.74 -29.93 14.62
N VAL A 24 27.05 -28.81 14.85
CA VAL A 24 26.60 -27.85 13.84
C VAL A 24 27.74 -26.99 13.30
N TYR A 25 28.93 -27.00 13.91
CA TYR A 25 30.11 -26.26 13.43
C TYR A 25 30.49 -26.60 11.97
N ARG A 26 30.37 -27.87 11.57
CA ARG A 26 30.71 -28.32 10.20
C ARG A 26 29.60 -28.07 9.18
N THR A 27 28.47 -27.51 9.59
CA THR A 27 27.37 -27.13 8.68
C THR A 27 27.51 -25.67 8.23
N LYS A 28 26.63 -25.22 7.32
CA LYS A 28 26.59 -23.81 6.87
C LYS A 28 26.48 -22.79 8.01
N LYS A 29 25.86 -23.15 9.15
CA LYS A 29 25.68 -22.26 10.31
C LYS A 29 26.98 -21.99 11.10
N LYS A 30 28.04 -22.78 10.92
CA LYS A 30 29.37 -22.61 11.57
C LYS A 30 29.33 -22.27 13.08
N CYS A 31 28.48 -22.95 13.85
CA CYS A 31 28.30 -22.68 15.28
C CYS A 31 29.59 -22.77 16.09
N LYS A 32 29.88 -21.74 16.90
CA LYS A 32 31.13 -21.60 17.66
C LYS A 32 31.13 -22.27 19.05
N GLY A 33 30.05 -22.96 19.42
CA GLY A 33 29.92 -23.64 20.71
C GLY A 33 31.03 -24.68 20.95
N LYS A 34 31.71 -24.58 22.10
CA LYS A 34 32.78 -25.48 22.56
C LYS A 34 32.54 -25.92 24.00
N LEU A 35 32.97 -27.13 24.32
CA LEU A 35 32.80 -27.75 25.64
C LEU A 35 34.12 -28.39 26.10
N ILE A 36 34.61 -27.95 27.27
CA ILE A 36 35.82 -28.46 27.94
C ILE A 36 35.53 -28.45 29.45
N GLY A 37 34.95 -29.51 29.99
CA GLY A 37 34.46 -29.58 31.38
C GLY A 37 33.24 -28.68 31.66
N LYS A 38 33.18 -27.50 31.05
CA LYS A 38 32.04 -26.56 30.99
C LYS A 38 31.92 -25.94 29.60
N GLU A 39 30.75 -25.37 29.29
CA GLU A 39 30.54 -24.64 28.04
C GLU A 39 31.40 -23.37 28.03
N THR A 40 32.13 -23.16 26.93
CA THR A 40 33.09 -22.05 26.79
C THR A 40 32.85 -21.20 25.54
N GLY A 41 31.96 -21.63 24.64
CA GLY A 41 31.61 -20.87 23.44
C GLY A 41 30.10 -20.69 23.33
N GLU A 42 29.67 -19.50 22.95
CA GLU A 42 28.26 -19.17 22.72
C GLU A 42 27.71 -19.96 21.51
N HIS A 43 26.50 -20.50 21.67
CA HIS A 43 25.84 -21.24 20.61
C HIS A 43 25.03 -20.32 19.72
N THR A 44 25.30 -20.37 18.42
CA THR A 44 24.49 -19.71 17.38
C THR A 44 23.63 -20.72 16.60
N CYS A 45 23.57 -21.98 17.04
CA CYS A 45 22.91 -23.06 16.30
C CYS A 45 21.41 -23.19 16.58
N LYS A 46 20.93 -22.76 17.74
CA LYS A 46 19.49 -22.57 17.98
C LYS A 46 19.11 -21.28 17.25
N ALA A 47 18.40 -21.44 16.14
CA ALA A 47 17.83 -20.30 15.43
C ALA A 47 16.85 -19.61 16.38
N GLU A 48 16.88 -18.28 16.43
CA GLU A 48 15.71 -17.54 16.85
C GLU A 48 14.55 -17.95 15.93
N PRO A 49 13.33 -18.12 16.45
CA PRO A 49 12.18 -18.38 15.59
C PRO A 49 12.09 -17.25 14.57
N GLU A 50 12.04 -17.59 13.28
CA GLU A 50 11.80 -16.57 12.25
C GLU A 50 10.51 -15.81 12.62
N PRO A 51 10.50 -14.47 12.55
CA PRO A 51 9.30 -13.71 12.84
C PRO A 51 8.19 -14.22 11.93
N SER A 52 7.07 -14.66 12.50
CA SER A 52 5.95 -15.15 11.69
C SER A 52 5.44 -13.99 10.84
N VAL A 53 5.72 -14.03 9.54
CA VAL A 53 5.19 -13.06 8.58
C VAL A 53 3.78 -13.49 8.21
N GLN A 54 2.78 -12.67 8.53
CA GLN A 54 1.42 -12.91 8.10
C GLN A 54 1.29 -12.44 6.64
N ASP A 55 0.94 -13.38 5.76
CA ASP A 55 0.55 -13.07 4.39
C ASP A 55 -0.89 -12.53 4.39
N CYS A 56 -1.04 -11.27 3.98
CA CYS A 56 -2.31 -10.56 3.98
C CYS A 56 -2.77 -10.18 2.57
N ASP A 57 -2.13 -10.69 1.50
CA ASP A 57 -2.39 -10.24 0.12
C ASP A 57 -3.87 -10.44 -0.27
N GLU A 58 -4.40 -11.64 -0.07
CA GLU A 58 -5.77 -11.98 -0.46
C GLU A 58 -6.80 -11.25 0.41
N GLU A 59 -6.53 -11.10 1.71
CA GLU A 59 -7.41 -10.35 2.60
C GLU A 59 -7.44 -8.86 2.21
N MET A 60 -6.27 -8.28 1.94
CA MET A 60 -6.15 -6.90 1.47
C MET A 60 -6.92 -6.71 0.17
N ARG A 61 -6.83 -7.67 -0.76
CA ARG A 61 -7.54 -7.63 -2.04
C ARG A 61 -9.06 -7.57 -1.87
N GLN A 62 -9.62 -8.43 -1.02
CA GLN A 62 -11.06 -8.49 -0.77
C GLN A 62 -11.60 -7.20 -0.11
N LEU A 63 -10.85 -6.65 0.85
CA LEU A 63 -11.18 -5.38 1.48
C LEU A 63 -11.15 -4.22 0.47
N LEU A 64 -10.12 -4.20 -0.38
CA LEU A 64 -9.96 -3.18 -1.41
C LEU A 64 -11.05 -3.25 -2.48
N GLU A 65 -11.46 -4.44 -2.91
CA GLU A 65 -12.53 -4.61 -3.89
C GLU A 65 -13.84 -3.98 -3.39
N THR A 66 -14.18 -4.28 -2.13
CA THR A 66 -15.38 -3.74 -1.48
C THR A 66 -15.30 -2.22 -1.29
N GLU A 67 -14.17 -1.72 -0.76
CA GLU A 67 -14.00 -0.30 -0.48
C GLU A 67 -13.85 0.55 -1.74
N ALA A 68 -13.27 0.00 -2.82
CA ALA A 68 -13.10 0.70 -4.09
C ALA A 68 -14.44 1.04 -4.76
N VAL A 69 -15.42 0.13 -4.65
CA VAL A 69 -16.79 0.33 -5.15
C VAL A 69 -17.58 1.26 -4.21
N LYS A 70 -17.46 1.10 -2.89
CA LYS A 70 -18.17 1.93 -1.91
C LYS A 70 -17.71 3.39 -1.89
N SER A 71 -16.41 3.62 -2.13
CA SER A 71 -15.78 4.93 -1.99
C SER A 71 -15.00 5.33 -3.25
N PRO A 72 -15.67 5.58 -4.39
CA PRO A 72 -15.00 5.82 -5.68
C PRO A 72 -14.24 7.14 -5.75
N GLY A 73 -14.66 8.17 -5.01
CA GLY A 73 -13.98 9.48 -4.97
C GLY A 73 -12.70 9.52 -4.11
N VAL A 74 -12.41 8.46 -3.34
CA VAL A 74 -11.21 8.41 -2.49
C VAL A 74 -9.98 8.09 -3.33
N ILE A 75 -8.87 8.79 -3.09
CA ILE A 75 -7.60 8.54 -3.78
C ILE A 75 -7.15 7.08 -3.53
N PRO A 76 -6.78 6.30 -4.56
CA PRO A 76 -6.35 4.91 -4.40
C PRO A 76 -5.24 4.72 -3.34
N SER A 77 -4.26 5.62 -3.28
CA SER A 77 -3.20 5.60 -2.27
C SER A 77 -3.72 5.75 -0.83
N ARG A 78 -4.78 6.56 -0.62
CA ARG A 78 -5.41 6.70 0.71
C ARG A 78 -6.19 5.45 1.08
N LEU A 79 -6.85 4.82 0.10
CA LEU A 79 -7.56 3.57 0.30
C LEU A 79 -6.60 2.44 0.69
N TRP A 80 -5.46 2.34 -0.01
CA TRP A 80 -4.37 1.43 0.32
C TRP A 80 -3.88 1.62 1.76
N LYS A 81 -3.61 2.86 2.17
CA LYS A 81 -3.19 3.18 3.54
C LYS A 81 -4.26 2.80 4.57
N LYS A 82 -5.53 3.15 4.32
CA LYS A 82 -6.66 2.82 5.21
C LYS A 82 -6.79 1.32 5.42
N VAL A 83 -6.72 0.52 4.36
CA VAL A 83 -6.79 -0.95 4.47
C VAL A 83 -5.54 -1.52 5.15
N GLY A 84 -4.36 -0.99 4.84
CA GLY A 84 -3.12 -1.35 5.54
C GLY A 84 -3.20 -1.11 7.05
N ASP A 85 -3.73 0.04 7.47
CA ASP A 85 -3.93 0.37 8.88
C ASP A 85 -4.97 -0.54 9.55
N GLN A 86 -6.01 -0.97 8.83
CA GLN A 86 -6.99 -1.96 9.32
C GLN A 86 -6.35 -3.32 9.56
N LEU A 87 -5.53 -3.78 8.62
CA LEU A 87 -4.79 -5.04 8.75
C LEU A 87 -3.82 -4.96 9.93
N ALA A 88 -3.01 -3.89 10.02
CA ALA A 88 -2.06 -3.69 11.11
C ALA A 88 -2.73 -3.73 12.50
N LYS A 89 -3.95 -3.20 12.63
CA LYS A 89 -4.76 -3.29 13.85
C LYS A 89 -5.27 -4.71 14.14
N LYS A 90 -5.61 -5.47 13.09
CA LYS A 90 -6.12 -6.84 13.21
C LYS A 90 -5.04 -7.83 13.67
N TYR A 91 -3.78 -7.62 13.28
CA TYR A 91 -2.65 -8.48 13.67
C TYR A 91 -1.56 -7.67 14.38
N PRO A 92 -1.76 -7.30 15.65
CA PRO A 92 -0.78 -6.51 16.39
C PRO A 92 0.51 -7.30 16.61
N GLY A 93 1.66 -6.67 16.33
CA GLY A 93 2.98 -7.24 16.60
C GLY A 93 3.45 -8.32 15.61
N GLN A 94 2.68 -8.61 14.55
CA GLN A 94 3.11 -9.47 13.45
C GLN A 94 3.66 -8.65 12.29
N ALA A 95 4.76 -9.11 11.70
CA ALA A 95 5.25 -8.55 10.45
C ALA A 95 4.26 -8.91 9.34
N MET A 96 3.74 -7.90 8.64
CA MET A 96 2.83 -8.11 7.53
C MET A 96 3.56 -8.00 6.21
N LYS A 97 3.14 -8.84 5.26
CA LYS A 97 3.47 -8.64 3.86
C LYS A 97 2.20 -8.20 3.12
N PRO A 98 1.93 -6.88 3.06
CA PRO A 98 0.80 -6.36 2.30
C PRO A 98 1.13 -6.29 0.80
N MET A 99 0.09 -6.20 -0.01
CA MET A 99 0.18 -6.02 -1.45
C MET A 99 0.92 -4.72 -1.77
N LYS A 100 1.73 -4.73 -2.83
CA LYS A 100 2.53 -3.56 -3.21
C LYS A 100 1.60 -2.41 -3.60
N ARG A 101 1.98 -1.18 -3.22
CA ARG A 101 1.19 0.03 -3.47
C ARG A 101 0.78 0.17 -4.94
N GLU A 102 1.69 -0.04 -5.87
CA GLU A 102 1.43 0.09 -7.31
C GLU A 102 0.41 -0.95 -7.81
N GLU A 103 0.56 -2.21 -7.39
CA GLU A 103 -0.37 -3.30 -7.71
C GLU A 103 -1.77 -2.98 -7.17
N VAL A 104 -1.85 -2.44 -5.95
CA VAL A 104 -3.11 -2.01 -5.34
C VAL A 104 -3.76 -0.85 -6.08
N ILE A 105 -2.98 0.18 -6.46
CA ILE A 105 -3.52 1.33 -7.20
C ILE A 105 -4.13 0.86 -8.54
N ASN A 106 -3.41 0.00 -9.27
CA ASN A 106 -3.90 -0.57 -10.53
C ASN A 106 -5.17 -1.41 -10.32
N PHE A 107 -5.20 -2.22 -9.27
CA PHE A 107 -6.36 -3.03 -8.92
C PHE A 107 -7.59 -2.17 -8.58
N ILE A 108 -7.44 -1.12 -7.76
CA ILE A 108 -8.54 -0.20 -7.40
C ILE A 108 -9.10 0.47 -8.66
N ASN A 109 -8.24 0.96 -9.55
CA ASN A 109 -8.65 1.59 -10.79
C ASN A 109 -9.40 0.60 -11.70
N TYR A 110 -8.92 -0.64 -11.80
CA TYR A 110 -9.59 -1.70 -12.53
C TYR A 110 -10.99 -1.99 -11.97
N VAL A 111 -11.12 -2.19 -10.65
CA VAL A 111 -12.41 -2.47 -9.98
C VAL A 111 -13.41 -1.34 -10.22
N ARG A 112 -12.98 -0.08 -10.07
CA ARG A 112 -13.83 1.09 -10.31
C ARG A 112 -14.28 1.18 -11.77
N LYS A 113 -13.39 0.89 -12.71
CA LYS A 113 -13.73 0.87 -14.14
C LYS A 113 -14.80 -0.18 -14.45
N GLN A 114 -14.66 -1.38 -13.88
CA GLN A 114 -15.62 -2.47 -14.06
C GLN A 114 -16.99 -2.13 -13.44
N ALA A 115 -17.00 -1.56 -12.24
CA ALA A 115 -18.23 -1.15 -11.56
C ALA A 115 -19.03 -0.10 -12.35
N ASN A 116 -18.36 0.74 -13.13
CA ASN A 116 -18.97 1.82 -13.91
C ASN A 116 -19.26 1.43 -15.37
N GLY A 117 -19.16 0.15 -15.73
CA GLY A 117 -19.42 -0.33 -17.09
C GLY A 117 -18.41 0.15 -18.13
N GLY A 118 -17.24 0.65 -17.72
CA GLY A 118 -16.18 1.14 -18.60
C GLY A 118 -16.41 2.53 -19.20
N ASP A 119 -17.52 3.20 -18.90
CA ASP A 119 -17.81 4.56 -19.35
C ASP A 119 -17.16 5.60 -18.42
N GLU A 120 -16.04 6.16 -18.86
CA GLU A 120 -15.28 7.17 -18.14
C GLU A 120 -16.00 8.53 -18.05
N TYR A 121 -16.84 8.87 -19.03
CA TYR A 121 -17.59 10.13 -19.04
C TYR A 121 -18.74 10.11 -18.04
N ARG A 122 -19.40 8.95 -17.91
CA ARG A 122 -20.43 8.76 -16.90
C ARG A 122 -19.90 8.91 -15.48
N GLN A 123 -18.60 8.68 -15.23
CA GLN A 123 -17.99 8.93 -13.92
C GLN A 123 -18.03 10.41 -13.52
N ILE A 124 -17.82 11.30 -14.49
CA ILE A 124 -17.89 12.76 -14.30
C ILE A 124 -19.32 13.18 -13.92
N GLU A 125 -20.33 12.40 -14.32
CA GLU A 125 -21.73 12.66 -14.03
C GLU A 125 -22.23 11.99 -12.74
N THR A 126 -21.61 10.90 -12.30
CA THR A 126 -22.12 10.05 -11.20
C THR A 126 -21.45 10.28 -9.86
N PHE A 127 -20.14 10.53 -9.83
CA PHE A 127 -19.42 10.65 -8.57
C PHE A 127 -18.90 12.07 -8.38
N PRO A 128 -19.41 12.80 -7.36
CA PRO A 128 -18.79 14.04 -6.99
C PRO A 128 -17.42 13.68 -6.42
N THR A 129 -16.39 14.25 -7.03
CA THR A 129 -15.14 14.66 -6.38
C THR A 129 -13.97 13.67 -6.43
N VAL A 130 -12.81 14.23 -6.75
CA VAL A 130 -11.49 13.67 -6.46
C VAL A 130 -10.75 14.64 -5.55
N CYS A 131 -10.04 14.10 -4.58
CA CYS A 131 -9.07 14.83 -3.78
C CYS A 131 -7.75 14.79 -4.58
N VAL A 132 -7.28 15.94 -5.07
CA VAL A 132 -6.15 16.00 -6.04
C VAL A 132 -4.80 16.12 -5.33
N SER A 133 -4.81 16.52 -4.05
CA SER A 133 -3.60 16.70 -3.25
C SER A 133 -3.64 15.85 -1.97
N GLU A 134 -2.46 15.34 -1.58
CA GLU A 134 -2.29 14.76 -0.24
C GLU A 134 -2.33 15.84 0.86
N SER A 135 -2.02 17.10 0.54
CA SER A 135 -1.99 18.23 1.48
C SER A 135 -3.33 18.95 1.66
N ASP A 136 -4.27 18.77 0.74
CA ASP A 136 -5.61 19.37 0.82
C ASP A 136 -6.65 18.26 0.72
N GLU A 137 -7.30 17.96 1.84
CA GLU A 137 -8.29 16.89 1.93
C GLU A 137 -9.63 17.25 1.27
N ARG A 138 -9.80 18.51 0.84
CA ARG A 138 -11.05 18.95 0.23
C ARG A 138 -11.21 18.34 -1.15
N SER A 139 -12.41 17.81 -1.33
CA SER A 139 -12.91 17.25 -2.56
C SER A 139 -13.21 18.35 -3.60
N PHE A 140 -12.79 18.17 -4.85
CA PHE A 140 -13.17 19.08 -5.94
C PHE A 140 -14.67 19.01 -6.19
N VAL A 141 -15.35 20.15 -6.13
CA VAL A 141 -16.81 20.22 -6.31
C VAL A 141 -17.13 20.19 -7.79
N GLN A 142 -18.06 19.32 -8.17
CA GLN A 142 -18.62 19.35 -9.51
C GLN A 142 -19.51 20.60 -9.64
N PHE A 143 -19.26 21.39 -10.67
CA PHE A 143 -20.13 22.48 -11.06
C PHE A 143 -20.73 22.21 -12.43
N ASN A 144 -21.93 22.74 -12.62
CA ASN A 144 -22.71 22.60 -13.82
C ASN A 144 -23.25 23.98 -14.17
N VAL A 145 -22.74 24.55 -15.26
CA VAL A 145 -23.07 25.91 -15.68
C VAL A 145 -23.66 25.85 -17.09
N PHE A 146 -24.82 26.48 -17.23
CA PHE A 146 -25.43 26.74 -18.53
C PHE A 146 -25.02 28.13 -18.99
N TYR A 147 -24.68 28.26 -20.27
CA TYR A 147 -24.33 29.53 -20.88
C TYR A 147 -24.88 29.60 -22.30
N ASP A 148 -25.13 30.83 -22.76
CA ASP A 148 -25.48 31.05 -24.16
C ASP A 148 -24.20 31.15 -24.99
N ASN A 149 -24.15 30.38 -26.08
CA ASN A 149 -23.11 30.46 -27.08
C ASN A 149 -23.74 30.76 -28.44
N ALA A 150 -23.77 32.03 -28.82
CA ALA A 150 -24.36 32.51 -30.07
C ALA A 150 -25.81 32.04 -30.27
N GLY A 151 -26.65 32.20 -29.24
CA GLY A 151 -28.07 31.82 -29.27
C GLY A 151 -28.33 30.32 -29.06
N LYS A 152 -27.28 29.53 -28.82
CA LYS A 152 -27.40 28.12 -28.45
C LYS A 152 -27.06 27.96 -26.97
N GLY A 153 -28.03 27.51 -26.18
CA GLY A 153 -27.78 27.09 -24.81
C GLY A 153 -26.81 25.91 -24.78
N GLN A 154 -25.67 26.10 -24.14
CA GLN A 154 -24.65 25.08 -23.93
C GLN A 154 -24.45 24.83 -22.43
N ARG A 155 -23.90 23.67 -22.11
CA ARG A 155 -23.67 23.21 -20.75
C ARG A 155 -22.20 22.87 -20.59
N ILE A 156 -21.57 23.39 -19.55
CA ILE A 156 -20.25 22.96 -19.08
C ILE A 156 -20.45 22.21 -17.77
N ILE A 157 -19.93 20.98 -17.73
CA ILE A 157 -19.71 20.26 -16.49
C ILE A 157 -18.21 20.33 -16.23
N GLY A 158 -17.85 20.81 -15.05
CA GLY A 158 -16.46 20.89 -14.62
C GLY A 158 -16.32 20.47 -13.16
N MET A 159 -15.08 20.27 -12.74
CA MET A 159 -14.72 20.05 -11.35
C MET A 159 -13.79 21.18 -10.93
N GLY A 160 -14.10 21.85 -9.82
CA GLY A 160 -13.30 22.96 -9.33
C GLY A 160 -13.00 22.83 -7.85
N HIS A 161 -11.84 23.34 -7.44
CA HIS A 161 -11.52 23.44 -6.03
C HIS A 161 -12.57 24.31 -5.30
N PRO A 162 -13.01 23.96 -4.07
CA PRO A 162 -14.07 24.71 -3.38
C PRO A 162 -13.82 26.21 -3.30
N ASP A 163 -12.57 26.63 -3.12
CA ASP A 163 -12.20 28.05 -3.05
C ASP A 163 -12.40 28.76 -4.40
N VAL A 164 -12.12 28.08 -5.52
CA VAL A 164 -12.36 28.60 -6.88
C VAL A 164 -13.86 28.70 -7.16
N ILE A 165 -14.63 27.67 -6.79
CA ILE A 165 -16.10 27.69 -6.93
C ILE A 165 -16.71 28.81 -6.07
N ARG A 166 -16.18 29.04 -4.88
CA ARG A 166 -16.61 30.14 -4.03
C ARG A 166 -16.30 31.49 -4.68
N LEU A 167 -15.13 31.67 -5.26
CA LEU A 167 -14.76 32.90 -5.99
C LEU A 167 -15.69 33.18 -7.17
N LEU A 168 -16.08 32.13 -7.90
CA LEU A 168 -17.01 32.20 -9.02
C LEU A 168 -18.44 32.65 -8.65
N LYS A 169 -18.81 32.59 -7.37
CA LYS A 169 -20.14 33.04 -6.90
C LYS A 169 -20.21 34.56 -6.67
N TYR A 170 -19.08 35.27 -6.67
CA TYR A 170 -19.08 36.72 -6.48
C TYR A 170 -19.48 37.45 -7.78
N PRO A 171 -20.34 38.48 -7.70
CA PRO A 171 -20.67 39.30 -8.86
C PRO A 171 -19.42 39.93 -9.48
N GLY A 172 -19.29 39.89 -10.81
CA GLY A 172 -18.17 40.46 -11.53
C GLY A 172 -16.89 39.61 -11.55
N ALA A 173 -16.89 38.43 -10.93
CA ALA A 173 -15.80 37.48 -11.09
C ALA A 173 -15.84 36.83 -12.49
N SER A 174 -14.82 37.08 -13.30
CA SER A 174 -14.61 36.39 -14.58
C SER A 174 -13.60 35.26 -14.41
N VAL A 175 -13.89 34.08 -14.95
CA VAL A 175 -12.91 32.99 -15.03
C VAL A 175 -12.42 32.84 -16.46
N PHE A 176 -11.10 32.92 -16.61
CA PHE A 176 -10.42 32.50 -17.82
C PHE A 176 -10.12 31.01 -17.69
N ILE A 177 -10.63 30.21 -18.62
CA ILE A 177 -10.35 28.77 -18.69
C ILE A 177 -9.25 28.59 -19.73
N ASP A 178 -8.02 28.39 -19.27
CA ASP A 178 -6.92 27.93 -20.13
C ASP A 178 -6.90 26.41 -20.10
N GLY A 179 -7.04 25.79 -21.27
CA GLY A 179 -7.15 24.35 -21.42
C GLY A 179 -5.92 23.77 -22.09
N THR A 180 -5.19 22.90 -21.39
CA THR A 180 -4.18 22.06 -22.03
C THR A 180 -4.80 20.71 -22.35
N PHE A 181 -4.98 20.41 -23.63
CA PHE A 181 -5.54 19.14 -24.08
C PHE A 181 -4.41 18.16 -24.41
N SER A 182 -4.45 16.95 -23.85
CA SER A 182 -3.53 15.87 -24.21
C SER A 182 -3.92 15.18 -25.53
N ILE A 183 -5.19 15.33 -25.95
CA ILE A 183 -5.73 14.88 -27.23
C ILE A 183 -6.65 15.99 -27.75
N THR A 184 -6.30 16.57 -28.89
CA THR A 184 -7.17 17.51 -29.62
C THR A 184 -8.12 16.69 -30.50
N PRO A 185 -9.44 16.85 -30.37
CA PRO A 185 -10.37 16.24 -31.32
C PRO A 185 -10.09 16.74 -32.74
N PRO A 186 -10.26 15.91 -33.79
CA PRO A 186 -10.08 16.37 -35.16
C PRO A 186 -11.00 17.56 -35.46
N GLY A 187 -10.42 18.70 -35.86
CA GLY A 187 -11.16 19.91 -36.23
C GLY A 187 -11.09 21.07 -35.23
N PHE A 188 -10.27 20.97 -34.18
CA PHE A 188 -9.77 22.11 -33.40
C PHE A 188 -8.28 22.34 -33.67
#